data_AF-A0A533BJI9-F1
#
_entry.id   AF-A0A533BJI9-F1
#
_cell.length_a   1.000
_cell.length_b   1.000
_cell.length_c   1.000
_cell.angle_alpha   90.00
_cell.angle_beta   90.00
_cell.angle_gamma   90.00
#
_symmetry.space_group_name_H-M   'P 1'
#
loop_
_entity.id
_entity.type
_entity.pdbx_description
1 polymer ?
#
loop_
_entity_poly.entity_id
_entity_poly.type
_entity_poly.pdbx_seq_one_letter_code
_entity_poly.pdbx_strand_id
1 'polypeptide(L)'
;MVRVALFVRLKAKPGKEADVARFLEGGLALANQEATTPIWFALRLGPATFGIFDAFADDAGRKAHLAGPIAAALMAKASELLAEPPQGLPEAAARWTG
;
A
#
# COMPACT_ATOMS: atom_id res chain seq x y z
N MET A 1 -10.49 13.94 -13.52
CA MET A 1 -9.33 13.38 -14.26
C MET A 1 -8.27 13.00 -13.25
N VAL A 2 -7.74 11.78 -13.32
CA VAL A 2 -6.63 11.32 -12.47
C VAL A 2 -5.32 11.92 -12.99
N ARG A 3 -4.45 12.39 -12.09
CA ARG A 3 -3.19 13.07 -12.48
C ARG A 3 -1.95 12.54 -11.77
N VAL A 4 -2.13 11.93 -10.60
CA VAL A 4 -1.04 11.38 -9.81
C VAL A 4 -1.40 9.98 -9.30
N ALA A 5 -0.39 9.17 -9.06
CA ALA A 5 -0.54 7.78 -8.62
C ALA A 5 0.57 7.40 -7.65
N LEU A 6 0.37 6.30 -6.91
CA LEU A 6 1.45 5.58 -6.27
C LEU A 6 1.54 4.17 -6.86
N PHE A 7 2.76 3.66 -6.90
CA PHE A 7 3.02 2.25 -7.10
C PHE A 7 3.92 1.78 -5.97
N VAL A 8 3.34 1.03 -5.05
CA VAL A 8 4.03 0.53 -3.85
C VAL A 8 4.34 -0.94 -4.04
N ARG A 9 5.62 -1.31 -4.00
CA ARG A 9 6.05 -2.72 -4.06
C ARG A 9 6.24 -3.27 -2.65
N LEU A 10 5.72 -4.47 -2.44
CA LEU A 10 5.79 -5.20 -1.17
C LEU A 10 6.49 -6.53 -1.39
N LYS A 11 7.54 -6.80 -0.61
CA LYS A 11 8.21 -8.11 -0.59
C LYS A 11 7.79 -8.86 0.66
N ALA A 12 7.10 -9.98 0.51
CA ALA A 12 6.72 -10.82 1.64
C ALA A 12 7.96 -11.47 2.28
N LYS A 13 7.95 -11.64 3.61
CA LYS A 13 8.87 -12.55 4.29
C LYS A 13 8.62 -14.00 3.84
N PRO A 14 9.65 -14.87 3.85
CA PRO A 14 9.45 -16.30 3.64
C PRO A 14 8.37 -16.87 4.56
N GLY A 15 7.36 -17.53 3.99
CA GLY A 15 6.24 -18.12 4.72
C GLY A 15 5.11 -17.15 5.07
N LYS A 16 5.20 -15.86 4.66
CA LYS A 16 4.18 -14.82 4.88
C LYS A 16 3.44 -14.43 3.60
N GLU A 17 3.65 -15.14 2.50
CA GLU A 17 3.08 -14.79 1.19
C GLU A 17 1.56 -14.81 1.20
N ALA A 18 0.96 -15.84 1.81
CA ALA A 18 -0.49 -15.95 1.96
C ALA A 18 -1.06 -14.90 2.93
N ASP A 19 -0.29 -14.51 3.95
CA ASP A 19 -0.68 -13.47 4.91
C ASP A 19 -0.70 -12.10 4.23
N VAL A 20 0.30 -11.78 3.40
CA VAL A 20 0.34 -10.56 2.60
C VAL A 20 -0.80 -10.51 1.59
N ALA A 21 -1.09 -11.62 0.90
CA ALA A 21 -2.21 -11.69 -0.04
C ALA A 21 -3.56 -11.39 0.66
N ARG A 22 -3.85 -12.06 1.79
CA ARG A 22 -5.07 -11.82 2.57
C ARG A 22 -5.15 -10.41 3.14
N PHE A 23 -4.01 -9.86 3.60
CA PHE A 23 -3.94 -8.47 4.05
C PHE A 23 -4.36 -7.51 2.94
N LEU A 24 -3.84 -7.71 1.72
CA LEU A 24 -4.19 -6.86 0.57
C LEU A 24 -5.64 -7.04 0.12
N GLU A 25 -6.19 -8.26 0.14
CA GLU A 25 -7.61 -8.50 -0.14
C GLU A 25 -8.52 -7.73 0.82
N GLY A 26 -8.17 -7.67 2.11
CA GLY A 26 -8.88 -6.87 3.12
C GLY A 26 -8.79 -5.36 2.89
N GLY A 27 -7.77 -4.89 2.17
CA GLY A 27 -7.56 -3.47 1.86
C GLY A 27 -8.66 -2.85 0.99
N LEU A 28 -9.34 -3.65 0.16
CA LEU A 28 -10.39 -3.14 -0.75
C LEU A 28 -11.56 -2.50 0.01
N ALA A 29 -11.97 -3.08 1.13
CA ALA A 29 -13.07 -2.55 1.94
C ALA A 29 -12.74 -1.16 2.51
N LEU A 30 -11.47 -0.91 2.84
CA LEU A 30 -10.99 0.40 3.29
C LEU A 30 -10.85 1.37 2.11
N ALA A 31 -10.35 0.91 0.96
CA ALA A 31 -10.19 1.75 -0.24
C ALA A 31 -11.54 2.31 -0.72
N ASN A 32 -12.59 1.49 -0.67
CA ASN A 32 -13.94 1.93 -1.02
C ASN A 32 -14.51 3.03 -0.08
N GLN A 33 -13.92 3.24 1.09
CA GLN A 33 -14.31 4.31 2.03
C GLN A 33 -13.53 5.61 1.76
N GLU A 34 -12.47 5.57 0.96
CA GLU A 34 -11.65 6.74 0.64
C GLU A 34 -12.19 7.45 -0.61
N ALA A 35 -13.04 8.45 -0.41
CA ALA A 35 -13.63 9.23 -1.51
C ALA A 35 -12.59 9.87 -2.46
N THR A 36 -11.36 10.10 -1.98
CA THR A 36 -10.26 10.69 -2.75
C THR A 36 -9.39 9.67 -3.49
N THR A 37 -9.64 8.37 -3.33
CA THR A 37 -8.87 7.26 -3.92
C THR A 37 -9.74 6.50 -4.93
N PRO A 38 -10.10 7.11 -6.09
CA PRO A 38 -11.04 6.52 -7.04
C PRO A 38 -10.53 5.26 -7.75
N ILE A 39 -9.21 5.02 -7.74
CA ILE A 39 -8.57 3.86 -8.32
C ILE A 39 -7.69 3.24 -7.24
N TRP A 40 -7.91 1.96 -6.96
CA TRP A 40 -7.10 1.18 -6.03
C TRP A 40 -7.06 -0.28 -6.47
N PHE A 41 -5.86 -0.85 -6.58
CA PHE A 41 -5.63 -2.25 -6.93
C PHE A 41 -4.62 -2.88 -5.98
N ALA A 42 -5.00 -4.03 -5.43
CA ALA A 42 -4.07 -5.00 -4.88
C ALA A 42 -3.50 -5.86 -6.01
N LEU A 43 -2.18 -6.02 -6.06
CA LEU A 43 -1.47 -6.71 -7.13
C LEU A 43 -0.67 -7.89 -6.58
N ARG A 44 -0.76 -9.04 -7.25
CA ARG A 44 0.21 -10.13 -7.10
C ARG A 44 1.15 -10.13 -8.30
N LEU A 45 2.40 -9.74 -8.06
CA LEU A 45 3.42 -9.57 -9.10
C LEU A 45 4.30 -10.83 -9.25
N GLY A 46 4.28 -11.71 -8.26
CA GLY A 46 5.00 -12.99 -8.26
C GLY A 46 4.72 -13.80 -6.98
N PRO A 47 5.46 -14.90 -6.74
CA PRO A 47 5.21 -15.78 -5.60
C PRO A 47 5.28 -15.08 -4.24
N ALA A 48 6.29 -14.22 -4.04
CA ALA A 48 6.55 -13.47 -2.80
C ALA A 48 6.64 -11.95 -3.04
N THR A 49 6.16 -11.47 -4.18
CA THR A 49 6.20 -10.04 -4.54
C THR A 49 4.79 -9.58 -4.87
N PHE A 50 4.37 -8.51 -4.21
CA PHE A 50 3.04 -7.92 -4.29
C PHE A 50 3.17 -6.41 -4.54
N GLY A 51 2.05 -5.76 -4.79
CA GLY A 51 2.01 -4.31 -4.84
C GLY A 51 0.63 -3.73 -4.62
N ILE A 52 0.63 -2.41 -4.44
CA ILE A 52 -0.56 -1.57 -4.44
C ILE A 52 -0.37 -0.54 -5.54
N PHE A 53 -1.36 -0.41 -6.42
CA PHE A 53 -1.45 0.72 -7.34
C PHE A 53 -2.71 1.51 -7.02
N ASP A 54 -2.56 2.81 -6.82
CA ASP A 54 -3.66 3.71 -6.57
C ASP A 54 -3.46 5.02 -7.34
N ALA A 55 -4.57 5.71 -7.60
CA ALA A 55 -4.52 6.92 -8.39
C ALA A 55 -5.54 7.96 -7.92
N PHE A 56 -5.15 9.23 -8.04
CA PHE A 56 -5.80 10.37 -7.42
C PHE A 56 -5.99 11.50 -8.42
N ALA A 57 -6.98 12.36 -8.16
CA ALA A 57 -7.17 13.58 -8.95
C ALA A 57 -5.99 14.55 -8.83
N ASP A 58 -5.37 14.61 -7.65
CA ASP A 58 -4.30 15.55 -7.30
C ASP A 58 -3.48 15.08 -6.07
N ASP A 59 -2.49 15.87 -5.70
CA ASP A 59 -1.60 15.62 -4.56
C ASP A 59 -2.31 15.67 -3.20
N ALA A 60 -3.42 16.38 -3.07
CA ALA A 60 -4.18 16.43 -1.82
C ALA A 60 -4.85 15.07 -1.57
N GLY A 61 -5.45 14.47 -2.61
CA GLY A 61 -5.99 13.11 -2.53
C GLY A 61 -4.91 12.07 -2.22
N ARG A 62 -3.75 12.16 -2.87
CA ARG A 62 -2.60 11.28 -2.59
C ARG A 62 -2.11 11.39 -1.14
N LYS A 63 -2.01 12.61 -0.61
CA LYS A 63 -1.61 12.85 0.79
C LYS A 63 -2.65 12.33 1.78
N ALA A 64 -3.93 12.48 1.48
CA ALA A 64 -5.01 11.93 2.30
C ALA A 64 -4.93 10.40 2.40
N HIS A 65 -4.68 9.72 1.27
CA HIS A 65 -4.47 8.28 1.25
C HIS A 65 -3.25 7.84 2.07
N LEU A 66 -2.11 8.53 1.92
CA LEU A 66 -0.89 8.23 2.68
C LEU A 66 -1.05 8.45 4.20
N ALA A 67 -1.95 9.33 4.61
CA ALA A 67 -2.33 9.53 6.01
C ALA A 67 -3.54 8.68 6.45
N GLY A 68 -4.07 7.85 5.55
CA GLY A 68 -5.32 7.13 5.71
C GLY A 68 -5.19 5.76 6.38
N PRO A 69 -6.33 5.08 6.60
CA PRO A 69 -6.38 3.80 7.30
C PRO A 69 -5.58 2.68 6.62
N ILE A 70 -5.51 2.67 5.28
CA ILE A 70 -4.77 1.63 4.52
C ILE A 70 -3.28 1.75 4.79
N ALA A 71 -2.73 2.95 4.67
CA ALA A 71 -1.32 3.22 4.94
C ALA A 71 -0.97 2.90 6.41
N ALA A 72 -1.82 3.32 7.35
CA ALA A 72 -1.66 3.00 8.78
C ALA A 72 -1.66 1.48 9.04
N ALA A 73 -2.60 0.74 8.46
CA ALA A 73 -2.70 -0.71 8.60
C ALA A 73 -1.49 -1.43 7.99
N LEU A 74 -1.00 -0.98 6.83
CA LEU A 74 0.20 -1.52 6.21
C LEU A 74 1.43 -1.29 7.09
N MET A 75 1.62 -0.08 7.61
CA MET A 75 2.76 0.23 8.49
C MET A 75 2.73 -0.60 9.77
N ALA A 76 1.55 -0.79 10.38
CA ALA A 76 1.39 -1.60 11.58
C ALA A 76 1.75 -3.09 11.37
N LYS A 77 1.64 -3.60 10.13
CA LYS A 77 1.93 -4.99 9.77
C LYS A 77 3.27 -5.19 9.06
N ALA A 78 3.92 -4.12 8.64
CA ALA A 78 5.06 -4.21 7.74
C ALA A 78 6.24 -4.99 8.34
N SER A 79 6.58 -4.79 9.62
CA SER A 79 7.67 -5.53 10.27
C SER A 79 7.35 -7.01 10.46
N GLU A 80 6.07 -7.37 10.57
CA GLU A 80 5.59 -8.75 10.68
C GLU A 80 5.63 -9.45 9.33
N LEU A 81 5.16 -8.78 8.27
CA LEU A 81 4.84 -9.40 6.99
C LEU A 81 5.91 -9.23 5.92
N LEU A 82 6.70 -8.16 5.95
CA LEU A 82 7.55 -7.74 4.83
C LEU A 82 9.04 -7.95 5.09
N ALA A 83 9.74 -8.46 4.08
CA ALA A 83 11.18 -8.71 4.12
C ALA A 83 12.02 -7.43 3.98
N GLU A 84 11.44 -6.41 3.37
CA GLU A 84 12.01 -5.07 3.20
C GLU A 84 10.91 -4.02 3.38
N PRO A 85 11.24 -2.75 3.68
CA PRO A 85 10.26 -1.68 3.72
C PRO A 85 9.49 -1.56 2.38
N PRO A 86 8.21 -1.15 2.39
CA PRO A 86 7.48 -0.87 1.17
C PRO A 86 8.24 0.13 0.28
N GLN A 87 8.43 -0.23 -0.99
CA GLN A 87 9.18 0.60 -1.94
C GLN A 87 8.22 1.44 -2.79
N GLY A 88 8.62 2.66 -3.16
CA GLY A 88 7.79 3.57 -3.97
C GLY A 88 6.94 4.55 -3.16
N LEU A 89 7.09 4.57 -1.83
CA LEU A 89 6.54 5.61 -0.97
C LEU A 89 7.41 6.89 -1.05
N PRO A 90 6.81 8.10 -0.92
CA PRO A 90 7.57 9.33 -0.80
C PRO A 90 8.52 9.29 0.41
N GLU A 91 9.68 9.95 0.31
CA GLU A 91 10.76 9.90 1.31
C GLU A 91 10.30 10.21 2.75
N ALA A 92 9.30 11.09 2.93
CA ALA A 92 8.72 11.41 4.23
C ALA A 92 7.93 10.24 4.87
N ALA A 93 7.34 9.35 4.06
CA ALA A 93 6.68 8.12 4.51
C ALA A 93 7.67 6.92 4.59
N ALA A 94 8.84 7.05 3.98
CA ALA A 94 9.88 6.02 3.95
C ALA A 94 10.83 6.04 5.16
N ARG A 95 10.69 7.02 6.08
CA ARG A 95 11.50 7.11 7.32
C ARG A 95 11.08 6.02 8.32
N TRP A 96 11.51 4.81 8.04
CA TRP A 96 11.70 3.74 9.01
C TRP A 96 12.88 4.11 9.90
N THR A 97 12.61 4.65 11.08
CA THR A 97 13.56 4.56 12.20
C THR A 97 13.19 3.33 13.02
N GLY A 98 13.70 2.18 12.57
CA GLY A 98 13.97 1.05 13.45
C GLY A 98 15.34 1.26 14.09
#